data_AF-B9CLJ2-F1
#
_entry.id   AF-B9CLJ2-F1
#
_cell.length_a   1.000
_cell.length_b   1.000
_cell.length_c   1.000
_cell.angle_alpha   90.00
_cell.angle_beta   90.00
_cell.angle_gamma   90.00
#
_symmetry.space_group_name_H-M   'P 1'
#
loop_
_entity.id
_entity.type
_entity.pdbx_description
1 polymer ?
#
loop_
_entity_poly.entity_id
_entity_poly.type
_entity_poly.pdbx_seq_one_letter_code
_entity_poly.pdbx_strand_id
1 'polypeptide(L)'
;MWSLHLADTMTGLLGEPIDIPHFSWALSLTDSSLVTGDKMAGVDELTSLQLPWTSVPAATPQARSAALQSYKRAIVLLWDNVPLMYGIIGSRTDTYDGTSFSALSIFSLLKSRILTDDSNFGKGTIWAKDADYSHEGDQEGTVTSVTRGDKTFTGSLRSICCQIGRELTDLKPAGQLPIDWQYLNEAGKHIRTYHNFNVQNNDGQKLLKAISEVTNGIDMRWVPYMADKSHVRVRFEAGTDSEPYIGQRGIPFGFHSFRGGGNLSDIKVAHQGATMRVYGTGAGHEEAMLCHKSEDLRLCSTQDPLPLIEMAKSNSDWETPALVASHTDAVLDTVKSPLVQISGVYHLRDKYAPQIGELYPGDVVDVTIEDFPSLPSRIYRLRVAEMRGDSSDAVEILFDPIKDPIYS
;
A
#
# COMPACT_ATOMS: atom_id res chain seq x y z
N MET A 1 10.02 -24.27 -2.03
CA MET A 1 9.52 -24.53 -3.40
C MET A 1 8.21 -23.80 -3.59
N TRP A 2 8.02 -23.17 -4.75
CA TRP A 2 6.80 -22.45 -5.09
C TRP A 2 5.62 -23.38 -5.37
N SER A 3 4.44 -22.99 -4.91
CA SER A 3 3.16 -23.54 -5.34
C SER A 3 2.09 -22.45 -5.43
N LEU A 4 1.17 -22.60 -6.37
CA LEU A 4 0.02 -21.70 -6.52
C LEU A 4 -1.27 -22.50 -6.39
N HIS A 5 -2.23 -21.93 -5.66
CA HIS A 5 -3.53 -22.54 -5.41
C HIS A 5 -4.64 -21.56 -5.74
N LEU A 6 -5.74 -22.07 -6.28
CA LEU A 6 -7.00 -21.34 -6.29
C LEU A 6 -7.52 -21.23 -4.86
N ALA A 7 -8.25 -20.17 -4.57
CA ALA A 7 -8.94 -19.99 -3.30
C ALA A 7 -10.30 -19.31 -3.50
N ASP A 8 -11.17 -19.49 -2.53
CA ASP A 8 -12.39 -18.70 -2.41
C ASP A 8 -12.09 -17.33 -1.78
N THR A 9 -12.50 -16.24 -2.45
CA THR A 9 -12.18 -14.87 -2.02
C THR A 9 -12.73 -14.51 -0.64
N MET A 10 -13.91 -15.02 -0.29
CA MET A 10 -14.62 -14.60 0.93
C MET A 10 -14.19 -15.41 2.14
N THR A 11 -14.00 -16.72 1.94
CA THR A 11 -13.70 -17.66 3.03
C THR A 11 -12.22 -17.94 3.20
N GLY A 12 -11.41 -17.68 2.17
CA GLY A 12 -9.99 -18.04 2.15
C GLY A 12 -9.75 -19.55 2.01
N LEU A 13 -10.78 -20.34 1.71
CA LEU A 13 -10.67 -21.78 1.48
C LEU A 13 -9.79 -22.04 0.26
N LEU A 14 -8.66 -22.72 0.49
CA LEU A 14 -7.77 -23.22 -0.55
C LEU A 14 -8.46 -24.32 -1.34
N GLY A 15 -8.40 -24.18 -2.65
CA GLY A 15 -8.83 -25.16 -3.62
C GLY A 15 -7.66 -25.85 -4.30
N GLU A 16 -7.91 -26.26 -5.53
CA GLU A 16 -6.99 -27.04 -6.32
C GLU A 16 -5.71 -26.25 -6.66
N PRO A 17 -4.55 -26.93 -6.75
CA PRO A 17 -3.34 -26.32 -7.26
C PRO A 17 -3.56 -25.89 -8.71
N ILE A 18 -2.94 -24.77 -9.07
CA ILE A 18 -2.97 -24.24 -10.44
C ILE A 18 -1.54 -24.10 -10.93
N ASP A 19 -1.27 -24.65 -12.11
CA ASP A 19 0.07 -24.64 -12.68
C ASP A 19 0.29 -23.36 -13.50
N ILE A 20 1.05 -22.42 -12.95
CA ILE A 20 1.42 -21.19 -13.64
C ILE A 20 2.89 -21.28 -14.05
N PRO A 21 3.20 -21.43 -15.35
CA PRO A 21 4.58 -21.69 -15.80
C PRO A 21 5.57 -20.58 -15.43
N HIS A 22 5.10 -19.33 -15.50
CA HIS A 22 5.90 -18.14 -15.20
C HIS A 22 5.04 -17.15 -14.43
N PHE A 23 5.56 -16.65 -13.33
CA PHE A 23 4.95 -15.58 -12.57
C PHE A 23 6.03 -14.68 -11.99
N SER A 24 5.67 -13.43 -11.75
CA SER A 24 6.46 -12.47 -11.00
C SER A 24 5.58 -11.89 -9.91
N TRP A 25 6.19 -11.56 -8.78
CA TRP A 25 5.51 -11.02 -7.61
C TRP A 25 6.26 -9.82 -7.07
N ALA A 26 5.51 -8.88 -6.50
CA ALA A 26 6.03 -7.74 -5.76
C ALA A 26 5.22 -7.56 -4.48
N LEU A 27 5.93 -7.36 -3.38
CA LEU A 27 5.41 -6.95 -2.09
C LEU A 27 6.04 -5.62 -1.73
N SER A 28 5.22 -4.64 -1.41
CA SER A 28 5.72 -3.37 -0.94
C SER A 28 4.88 -2.85 0.21
N LEU A 29 5.46 -2.06 1.12
CA LEU A 29 4.67 -1.19 1.99
C LEU A 29 4.14 0.02 1.24
N THR A 30 4.90 0.53 0.27
CA THR A 30 4.61 1.78 -0.43
C THR A 30 5.01 1.70 -1.90
N ASP A 31 4.25 2.26 -2.84
CA ASP A 31 4.72 2.42 -4.24
C ASP A 31 6.01 3.26 -4.23
N SER A 32 7.16 2.60 -4.40
CA SER A 32 8.49 3.15 -4.08
C SER A 32 9.35 3.24 -5.32
N SER A 33 9.09 4.29 -6.11
CA SER A 33 10.05 4.79 -7.09
C SER A 33 10.44 6.23 -6.73
N LEU A 34 11.69 6.42 -6.28
CA LEU A 34 12.47 7.68 -6.13
C LEU A 34 11.69 8.99 -5.88
N VAL A 35 10.67 8.94 -5.03
CA VAL A 35 10.11 10.06 -4.26
C VAL A 35 9.90 9.51 -2.87
N THR A 36 10.73 9.92 -1.92
CA THR A 36 10.45 9.67 -0.51
C THR A 36 9.43 10.70 -0.05
N GLY A 37 8.19 10.27 0.05
CA GLY A 37 7.07 11.14 0.38
C GLY A 37 5.82 10.59 -0.26
N ASP A 38 5.33 9.51 0.33
CA ASP A 38 3.93 9.06 0.41
C ASP A 38 3.98 7.71 1.16
N LYS A 39 3.60 7.70 2.45
CA LYS A 39 3.36 6.48 3.22
C LYS A 39 2.15 5.78 2.62
N MET A 40 2.33 5.09 1.51
CA MET A 40 1.27 4.34 0.88
C MET A 40 0.96 3.08 1.71
N ALA A 41 -0.19 2.47 1.46
CA ALA A 41 -0.46 1.13 1.94
C ALA A 41 -0.03 0.13 0.87
N GLY A 42 0.42 -1.04 1.32
CA GLY A 42 1.09 -2.00 0.45
C GLY A 42 0.31 -2.37 -0.80
N VAL A 43 1.02 -2.33 -1.93
CA VAL A 43 0.53 -2.86 -3.21
C VAL A 43 1.13 -4.24 -3.36
N ASP A 44 0.37 -5.27 -2.97
CA ASP A 44 0.69 -6.64 -3.38
C ASP A 44 0.22 -6.78 -4.84
N GLU A 45 1.16 -6.83 -5.78
CA GLU A 45 0.85 -7.00 -7.20
C GLU A 45 1.38 -8.33 -7.70
N LEU A 46 0.45 -9.17 -8.19
CA LEU A 46 0.76 -10.33 -9.03
C LEU A 46 0.34 -9.95 -10.45
N THR A 47 1.29 -9.43 -11.21
CA THR A 47 1.02 -8.74 -12.47
C THR A 47 0.93 -9.72 -13.63
N SER A 48 -0.19 -9.66 -14.37
CA SER A 48 -0.39 -10.31 -15.68
C SER A 48 -0.05 -11.80 -15.73
N LEU A 49 -0.74 -12.60 -14.92
CA LEU A 49 -0.68 -14.05 -15.03
C LEU A 49 -1.29 -14.47 -16.37
N GLN A 50 -0.49 -15.09 -17.22
CA GLN A 50 -0.94 -15.72 -18.45
C GLN A 50 -0.75 -17.22 -18.34
N LEU A 51 -1.82 -17.96 -18.58
CA LEU A 51 -1.78 -19.42 -18.51
C LEU A 51 -2.62 -20.07 -19.62
N PRO A 52 -2.16 -21.20 -20.17
CA PRO A 52 -2.95 -21.98 -21.10
C PRO A 52 -4.15 -22.60 -20.40
N TRP A 53 -5.19 -22.94 -21.15
CA TRP A 53 -6.38 -23.59 -20.57
C TRP A 53 -6.09 -24.94 -19.90
N THR A 54 -4.99 -25.60 -20.29
CA THR A 54 -4.52 -26.85 -19.69
C THR A 54 -4.03 -26.71 -18.25
N SER A 55 -3.63 -25.50 -17.86
CA SER A 55 -3.19 -25.19 -16.50
C SER A 55 -4.34 -25.03 -15.50
N VAL A 56 -5.54 -24.74 -16.00
CA VAL A 56 -6.73 -24.58 -15.15
C VAL A 56 -7.26 -25.97 -14.81
N PRO A 57 -7.47 -26.31 -13.52
CA PRO A 57 -7.90 -27.64 -13.09
C PRO A 57 -9.40 -27.86 -13.37
N ALA A 58 -9.82 -27.73 -14.63
CA ALA A 58 -11.22 -27.82 -15.05
C ALA A 58 -11.35 -28.30 -16.50
N ALA A 59 -12.23 -29.28 -16.70
CA ALA A 59 -12.45 -29.93 -18.00
C ALA A 59 -13.50 -29.25 -18.89
N THR A 60 -14.44 -28.49 -18.30
CA THR A 60 -15.56 -27.86 -19.03
C THR A 60 -15.45 -26.34 -19.03
N PRO A 61 -16.02 -25.65 -20.04
CA PRO A 61 -16.06 -24.17 -20.06
C PRO A 61 -16.70 -23.58 -18.80
N GLN A 62 -17.78 -24.19 -18.31
CA GLN A 62 -18.47 -23.76 -17.09
C GLN A 62 -17.58 -23.90 -15.85
N ALA A 63 -16.87 -25.03 -15.74
CA ALA A 63 -15.95 -25.26 -14.63
C ALA A 63 -14.75 -24.31 -14.67
N ARG A 64 -14.17 -24.05 -15.85
CA ARG A 64 -13.09 -23.06 -16.03
C ARG A 64 -13.54 -21.66 -15.63
N SER A 65 -14.74 -21.27 -16.07
CA SER A 65 -15.32 -19.98 -15.71
C SER A 65 -15.53 -19.85 -14.20
N ALA A 66 -16.02 -20.90 -13.53
CA ALA A 66 -16.22 -20.93 -12.08
C ALA A 66 -14.91 -20.99 -11.26
N ALA A 67 -13.88 -21.63 -11.79
CA ALA A 67 -12.55 -21.74 -11.16
C ALA A 67 -11.78 -20.42 -11.19
N LEU A 68 -11.97 -19.62 -12.24
CA LEU A 68 -11.30 -18.34 -12.46
C LEU A 68 -12.26 -17.15 -12.44
N GLN A 69 -13.38 -17.26 -11.73
CA GLN A 69 -14.39 -16.21 -11.70
C GLN A 69 -13.86 -14.95 -11.02
N SER A 70 -13.80 -13.84 -11.75
CA SER A 70 -13.35 -12.55 -11.24
C SER A 70 -14.06 -12.17 -9.93
N TYR A 71 -13.29 -11.65 -8.99
CA TYR A 71 -13.64 -11.22 -7.63
C TYR A 71 -14.14 -12.33 -6.69
N LYS A 72 -14.68 -13.43 -7.20
CA LYS A 72 -15.13 -14.59 -6.40
C LYS A 72 -13.98 -15.53 -6.04
N ARG A 73 -12.98 -15.61 -6.91
CA ARG A 73 -11.82 -16.49 -6.76
C ARG A 73 -10.57 -15.67 -6.53
N ALA A 74 -9.64 -16.26 -5.80
CA ALA A 74 -8.31 -15.73 -5.52
C ALA A 74 -7.25 -16.76 -5.90
N ILE A 75 -6.00 -16.31 -5.98
CA ILE A 75 -4.81 -17.11 -6.11
C ILE A 75 -3.94 -16.87 -4.88
N VAL A 76 -3.45 -17.96 -4.31
CA VAL A 76 -2.50 -17.93 -3.20
C VAL A 76 -1.16 -18.42 -3.72
N LEU A 77 -0.13 -17.59 -3.57
CA LEU A 77 1.26 -17.96 -3.83
C LEU A 77 1.89 -18.41 -2.52
N LEU A 78 2.48 -19.61 -2.51
CA LEU A 78 3.16 -20.17 -1.36
C LEU A 78 4.60 -20.55 -1.68
N TRP A 79 5.49 -20.38 -0.71
CA TRP A 79 6.82 -20.96 -0.69
C TRP A 79 6.90 -21.96 0.47
N ASP A 80 7.12 -23.24 0.17
CA ASP A 80 7.18 -24.32 1.18
C ASP A 80 5.97 -24.32 2.15
N ASN A 81 4.77 -24.14 1.58
CA ASN A 81 3.48 -24.02 2.27
C ASN A 81 3.31 -22.77 3.15
N VAL A 82 4.24 -21.82 3.10
CA VAL A 82 4.07 -20.50 3.74
C VAL A 82 3.48 -19.53 2.70
N PRO A 83 2.29 -18.96 2.94
CA PRO A 83 1.69 -18.00 2.04
C PRO A 83 2.54 -16.73 1.96
N LEU A 84 2.85 -16.32 0.73
CA LEU A 84 3.48 -15.05 0.44
C LEU A 84 2.43 -14.01 0.04
N MET A 85 1.47 -14.40 -0.80
CA MET A 85 0.46 -13.49 -1.36
C MET A 85 -0.92 -14.12 -1.35
N TYR A 86 -1.93 -13.27 -1.19
CA TYR A 86 -3.34 -13.58 -1.41
C TYR A 86 -3.91 -12.59 -2.43
N GLY A 87 -3.98 -13.00 -3.69
CA GLY A 87 -4.38 -12.14 -4.81
C GLY A 87 -5.76 -12.49 -5.36
N ILE A 88 -6.70 -11.56 -5.29
CA ILE A 88 -8.06 -11.75 -5.81
C ILE A 88 -8.05 -11.63 -7.33
N ILE A 89 -8.61 -12.60 -8.06
CA ILE A 89 -8.63 -12.58 -9.52
C ILE A 89 -9.45 -11.37 -9.98
N GLY A 90 -8.79 -10.44 -10.68
CA GLY A 90 -9.41 -9.24 -11.23
C GLY A 90 -10.13 -9.51 -12.56
N SER A 91 -10.25 -8.47 -13.38
CA SER A 91 -10.73 -8.61 -14.76
C SER A 91 -9.85 -9.58 -15.55
N ARG A 92 -10.49 -10.37 -16.41
CA ARG A 92 -9.86 -11.45 -17.17
C ARG A 92 -10.08 -11.27 -18.67
N THR A 93 -9.08 -11.60 -19.46
CA THR A 93 -9.17 -11.66 -20.93
C THR A 93 -8.85 -13.07 -21.40
N ASP A 94 -9.80 -13.66 -22.14
CA ASP A 94 -9.73 -15.02 -22.65
C ASP A 94 -9.41 -15.03 -24.14
N THR A 95 -8.55 -15.96 -24.55
CA THR A 95 -8.27 -16.28 -25.95
C THR A 95 -8.53 -17.77 -26.19
N TYR A 96 -8.39 -18.22 -27.45
CA TYR A 96 -8.47 -19.65 -27.75
C TYR A 96 -7.37 -20.47 -27.05
N ASP A 97 -6.20 -19.87 -26.84
CA ASP A 97 -5.01 -20.56 -26.33
C ASP A 97 -4.92 -20.52 -24.80
N GLY A 98 -5.57 -19.55 -24.15
CA GLY A 98 -5.51 -19.44 -22.70
C GLY A 98 -6.26 -18.24 -22.14
N THR A 99 -5.83 -17.82 -20.96
CA THR A 99 -6.45 -16.73 -20.22
C THR A 99 -5.39 -15.87 -19.54
N SER A 100 -5.72 -14.60 -19.33
CA SER A 100 -4.86 -13.63 -18.67
C SER A 100 -5.65 -12.78 -17.68
N PHE A 101 -5.06 -12.51 -16.52
CA PHE A 101 -5.64 -11.65 -15.49
C PHE A 101 -4.58 -11.13 -14.51
N SER A 102 -4.91 -10.05 -13.81
CA SER A 102 -4.14 -9.58 -12.65
C SER A 102 -4.75 -10.11 -11.36
N ALA A 103 -3.91 -10.32 -10.35
CA ALA A 103 -4.40 -10.58 -8.99
C ALA A 103 -4.31 -9.29 -8.16
N LEU A 104 -5.45 -8.88 -7.59
CA LEU A 104 -5.59 -7.69 -6.78
C LEU A 104 -5.26 -8.01 -5.32
N SER A 105 -4.46 -7.16 -4.67
CA SER A 105 -4.35 -7.19 -3.21
C SER A 105 -5.69 -6.88 -2.54
N ILE A 106 -5.78 -7.21 -1.25
CA ILE A 106 -6.89 -6.75 -0.40
C ILE A 106 -7.00 -5.23 -0.45
N PHE A 107 -5.87 -4.52 -0.34
CA PHE A 107 -5.84 -3.06 -0.37
C PHE A 107 -6.38 -2.49 -1.69
N SER A 108 -6.01 -3.08 -2.82
CA SER A 108 -6.53 -2.69 -4.14
C SER A 108 -8.02 -3.01 -4.30
N LEU A 109 -8.52 -4.11 -3.73
CA LEU A 109 -9.96 -4.40 -3.72
C LEU A 109 -10.76 -3.35 -2.94
N LEU A 110 -10.19 -2.78 -1.86
CA LEU A 110 -10.86 -1.75 -1.06
C LEU A 110 -11.15 -0.47 -1.86
N LYS A 111 -10.46 -0.21 -2.97
CA LYS A 111 -10.81 0.87 -3.92
C LYS A 111 -12.21 0.72 -4.49
N SER A 112 -12.71 -0.50 -4.60
CA SER A 112 -14.08 -0.80 -5.04
C SER A 112 -15.08 -0.97 -3.89
N ARG A 113 -14.68 -0.60 -2.65
CA ARG A 113 -15.54 -0.63 -1.47
C ARG A 113 -15.72 0.79 -0.94
N ILE A 114 -16.94 1.31 -1.05
CA ILE A 114 -17.26 2.69 -0.66
C ILE A 114 -17.85 2.74 0.74
N LEU A 115 -17.30 3.61 1.59
CA LEU A 115 -17.83 3.89 2.93
C LEU A 115 -19.00 4.87 2.81
N THR A 116 -20.19 4.39 3.13
CA THR A 116 -21.41 5.20 3.16
C THR A 116 -22.49 4.50 3.99
N ASP A 117 -23.58 5.21 4.26
CA ASP A 117 -24.80 4.61 4.80
C ASP A 117 -25.69 4.12 3.65
N ASP A 118 -25.46 2.86 3.24
CA ASP A 118 -26.20 2.20 2.14
C ASP A 118 -27.73 2.22 2.38
N SER A 119 -28.19 2.28 3.63
CA SER A 119 -29.61 2.23 3.97
C SER A 119 -30.32 3.56 3.76
N ASN A 120 -29.62 4.69 3.85
CA ASN A 120 -30.17 6.04 3.77
C ASN A 120 -29.67 6.87 2.57
N PHE A 121 -28.77 6.31 1.75
CA PHE A 121 -28.23 7.00 0.59
C PHE A 121 -29.34 7.45 -0.38
N GLY A 122 -29.38 8.75 -0.70
CA GLY A 122 -30.36 9.35 -1.60
C GLY A 122 -31.80 9.36 -1.06
N LYS A 123 -32.03 9.17 0.25
CA LYS A 123 -33.39 9.16 0.84
C LYS A 123 -33.75 10.42 1.63
N GLY A 124 -32.83 11.36 1.73
CA GLY A 124 -33.01 12.61 2.46
C GLY A 124 -33.59 13.74 1.63
N THR A 125 -33.87 14.85 2.30
CA THR A 125 -34.24 16.14 1.70
C THR A 125 -33.35 17.25 2.28
N ILE A 126 -33.15 18.39 1.63
CA ILE A 126 -32.44 19.56 2.21
C ILE A 126 -32.98 20.86 1.63
N TRP A 127 -32.94 21.94 2.42
CA TRP A 127 -33.21 23.28 1.90
C TRP A 127 -31.95 23.83 1.24
N ALA A 128 -32.03 24.22 -0.03
CA ALA A 128 -30.91 24.80 -0.78
C ALA A 128 -31.38 26.05 -1.53
N LYS A 129 -30.44 26.98 -1.78
CA LYS A 129 -30.71 28.22 -2.51
C LYS A 129 -30.83 28.06 -4.02
N ASP A 130 -30.42 26.90 -4.52
CA ASP A 130 -30.49 26.51 -5.92
C ASP A 130 -31.11 25.10 -5.97
N ALA A 131 -32.40 25.04 -5.67
CA ALA A 131 -33.15 23.79 -5.53
C ALA A 131 -34.01 23.46 -6.75
N ASP A 132 -34.09 24.37 -7.73
CA ASP A 132 -34.91 24.23 -8.91
C ASP A 132 -34.07 23.77 -10.11
N TYR A 133 -34.10 22.46 -10.38
CA TYR A 133 -33.42 21.86 -11.54
C TYR A 133 -34.10 22.15 -12.88
N SER A 134 -35.23 22.86 -12.90
CA SER A 134 -36.08 23.05 -14.08
C SER A 134 -36.08 24.48 -14.63
N HIS A 135 -35.49 25.44 -13.93
CA HIS A 135 -35.40 26.83 -14.36
C HIS A 135 -33.99 27.39 -14.16
N GLU A 136 -33.57 28.32 -15.01
CA GLU A 136 -32.29 29.03 -14.83
C GLU A 136 -32.42 30.10 -13.72
N GLY A 137 -31.48 30.09 -12.76
CA GLY A 137 -31.33 31.09 -11.71
C GLY A 137 -31.54 30.54 -10.28
N ASP A 138 -30.94 31.20 -9.28
CA ASP A 138 -31.01 30.78 -7.87
C ASP A 138 -32.46 30.83 -7.35
N GLN A 139 -33.06 29.66 -7.13
CA GLN A 139 -34.36 29.53 -6.44
C GLN A 139 -34.23 28.70 -5.17
N GLU A 140 -34.61 29.30 -4.04
CA GLU A 140 -34.63 28.59 -2.76
C GLU A 140 -35.76 27.57 -2.70
N GLY A 141 -35.45 26.35 -2.26
CA GLY A 141 -36.43 25.28 -2.18
C GLY A 141 -35.93 24.02 -1.49
N THR A 142 -36.79 23.00 -1.46
CA THR A 142 -36.44 21.68 -0.92
C THR A 142 -35.93 20.77 -2.02
N VAL A 143 -34.64 20.44 -1.97
CA VAL A 143 -34.05 19.38 -2.77
C VAL A 143 -34.39 18.04 -2.15
N THR A 144 -34.85 17.10 -2.98
CA THR A 144 -35.13 15.71 -2.58
C THR A 144 -34.06 14.78 -3.12
N SER A 145 -34.02 13.55 -2.61
CA SER A 145 -33.04 12.53 -3.00
C SER A 145 -31.58 12.86 -2.66
N VAL A 146 -31.37 13.54 -1.53
CA VAL A 146 -30.02 13.85 -1.03
C VAL A 146 -29.56 12.84 0.01
N THR A 147 -28.25 12.73 0.20
CA THR A 147 -27.66 11.95 1.28
C THR A 147 -27.24 12.88 2.42
N ARG A 148 -27.60 12.52 3.65
CA ARG A 148 -27.21 13.24 4.88
C ARG A 148 -26.41 12.35 5.82
N GLY A 149 -25.79 12.98 6.80
CA GLY A 149 -25.10 12.30 7.89
C GLY A 149 -23.68 11.89 7.56
N ASP A 150 -22.98 11.44 8.59
CA ASP A 150 -21.56 11.15 8.57
C ASP A 150 -21.27 9.81 9.25
N LYS A 151 -20.18 9.17 8.86
CA LYS A 151 -19.56 8.06 9.59
C LYS A 151 -18.40 8.60 10.42
N THR A 152 -18.53 8.55 11.74
CA THR A 152 -17.46 8.98 12.67
C THR A 152 -16.86 7.78 13.39
N PHE A 153 -15.54 7.69 13.38
CA PHE A 153 -14.77 6.66 14.07
C PHE A 153 -13.86 7.30 15.12
N THR A 154 -13.60 6.56 16.19
CA THR A 154 -12.74 7.00 17.30
C THR A 154 -11.87 5.84 17.76
N GLY A 155 -10.61 6.14 18.11
CA GLY A 155 -9.64 5.14 18.58
C GLY A 155 -8.21 5.56 18.28
N SER A 156 -7.29 4.58 18.33
CA SER A 156 -5.97 4.75 17.71
C SER A 156 -6.10 4.71 16.18
N LEU A 157 -5.10 5.19 15.44
CA LEU A 157 -5.16 5.20 13.97
C LEU A 157 -5.38 3.79 13.40
N ARG A 158 -4.70 2.77 13.95
CA ARG A 158 -4.85 1.38 13.50
C ARG A 158 -6.23 0.80 13.85
N SER A 159 -6.84 1.26 14.94
CA SER A 159 -8.21 0.90 15.26
C SER A 159 -9.20 1.50 14.28
N ILE A 160 -9.02 2.77 13.92
CA ILE A 160 -9.86 3.45 12.94
C ILE A 160 -9.78 2.73 11.58
N CYS A 161 -8.57 2.34 11.13
CA CYS A 161 -8.41 1.53 9.91
C CYS A 161 -9.19 0.21 9.99
N CYS A 162 -9.13 -0.49 11.13
CA CYS A 162 -9.90 -1.73 11.34
C CYS A 162 -11.42 -1.49 11.35
N GLN A 163 -11.89 -0.38 11.92
CA GLN A 163 -13.31 -0.01 11.93
C GLN A 163 -13.82 0.30 10.51
N ILE A 164 -13.06 1.07 9.73
CA ILE A 164 -13.34 1.34 8.32
C ILE A 164 -13.34 0.03 7.53
N GLY A 165 -12.30 -0.80 7.69
CA GLY A 165 -12.19 -2.10 7.04
C GLY A 165 -13.41 -2.99 7.28
N ARG A 166 -13.85 -3.10 8.54
CA ARG A 166 -15.05 -3.85 8.93
C ARG A 166 -16.34 -3.31 8.30
N GLU A 167 -16.51 -1.99 8.24
CA GLU A 167 -17.65 -1.34 7.57
C GLU A 167 -17.67 -1.61 6.06
N LEU A 168 -16.49 -1.72 5.44
CA LEU A 168 -16.33 -1.99 4.02
C LEU A 168 -16.42 -3.48 3.67
N THR A 169 -16.20 -4.37 4.63
CA THR A 169 -16.24 -5.83 4.45
C THR A 169 -17.44 -6.44 5.16
N ASP A 170 -17.33 -6.68 6.46
CA ASP A 170 -18.18 -7.60 7.21
C ASP A 170 -19.61 -7.09 7.36
N LEU A 171 -19.79 -5.77 7.29
CA LEU A 171 -21.10 -5.12 7.40
C LEU A 171 -21.79 -4.91 6.05
N LYS A 172 -21.12 -5.22 4.93
CA LYS A 172 -21.72 -5.15 3.59
C LYS A 172 -22.28 -6.51 3.13
N PRO A 173 -23.37 -6.52 2.34
CA PRO A 173 -23.87 -7.75 1.73
C PRO A 173 -22.80 -8.47 0.91
N ALA A 174 -22.56 -9.75 1.22
CA ALA A 174 -21.49 -10.55 0.61
C ALA A 174 -20.12 -9.84 0.61
N GLY A 175 -19.86 -9.01 1.63
CA GLY A 175 -18.64 -8.22 1.77
C GLY A 175 -17.53 -8.90 2.56
N GLN A 176 -17.83 -10.01 3.24
CA GLN A 176 -16.86 -10.72 4.08
C GLN A 176 -15.62 -11.13 3.28
N LEU A 177 -14.46 -10.87 3.85
CA LEU A 177 -13.14 -11.29 3.36
C LEU A 177 -12.39 -12.01 4.50
N PRO A 178 -11.40 -12.87 4.22
CA PRO A 178 -10.67 -13.62 5.24
C PRO A 178 -9.63 -12.74 5.96
N ILE A 179 -10.01 -11.54 6.40
CA ILE A 179 -9.13 -10.56 7.02
C ILE A 179 -9.28 -10.61 8.54
N ASP A 180 -8.17 -10.47 9.25
CA ASP A 180 -8.13 -10.25 10.69
C ASP A 180 -7.95 -8.77 11.00
N TRP A 181 -9.06 -8.10 11.34
CA TRP A 181 -9.09 -6.72 11.84
C TRP A 181 -8.72 -6.66 13.34
N GLN A 182 -7.49 -7.07 13.66
CA GLN A 182 -7.05 -7.37 15.04
C GLN A 182 -7.02 -6.17 16.01
N TYR A 183 -7.09 -4.92 15.52
CA TYR A 183 -7.04 -3.70 16.34
C TYR A 183 -8.41 -3.05 16.58
N LEU A 184 -9.51 -3.76 16.27
CA LEU A 184 -10.86 -3.26 16.55
C LEU A 184 -11.04 -2.87 18.02
N ASN A 185 -11.60 -1.68 18.25
CA ASN A 185 -11.90 -1.11 19.56
C ASN A 185 -10.69 -0.71 20.42
N GLU A 186 -9.48 -0.72 19.86
CA GLU A 186 -8.33 -0.14 20.55
C GLU A 186 -8.51 1.36 20.80
N ALA A 187 -8.36 1.76 22.06
CA ALA A 187 -8.53 3.14 22.48
C ALA A 187 -7.43 4.05 21.90
N GLY A 188 -7.79 5.30 21.64
CA GLY A 188 -6.87 6.35 21.22
C GLY A 188 -7.58 7.69 21.16
N LYS A 189 -6.85 8.73 20.75
CA LYS A 189 -7.33 10.12 20.79
C LYS A 189 -7.80 10.62 19.42
N HIS A 190 -7.71 9.80 18.38
CA HIS A 190 -8.04 10.20 17.03
C HIS A 190 -9.54 10.11 16.78
N ILE A 191 -10.04 11.08 16.04
CA ILE A 191 -11.39 11.11 15.50
C ILE A 191 -11.26 11.30 13.99
N ARG A 192 -12.02 10.53 13.22
CA ARG A 192 -12.14 10.67 11.76
C ARG A 192 -13.61 10.64 11.39
N THR A 193 -14.04 11.63 10.63
CA THR A 193 -15.41 11.80 10.19
C THR A 193 -15.42 11.82 8.66
N TYR A 194 -16.27 10.99 8.06
CA TYR A 194 -16.43 10.88 6.62
C TYR A 194 -17.87 11.20 6.26
N HIS A 195 -18.06 12.16 5.36
CA HIS A 195 -19.38 12.63 4.98
C HIS A 195 -20.04 11.66 4.01
N ASN A 196 -21.27 11.22 4.28
CA ASN A 196 -21.96 10.26 3.42
C ASN A 196 -22.32 10.84 2.04
N PHE A 197 -22.42 12.16 1.89
CA PHE A 197 -22.63 12.78 0.58
C PHE A 197 -21.37 12.75 -0.29
N ASN A 198 -20.18 12.64 0.32
CA ASN A 198 -18.89 12.70 -0.37
C ASN A 198 -18.41 11.32 -0.84
N VAL A 199 -19.32 10.48 -1.35
CA VAL A 199 -19.03 9.07 -1.71
C VAL A 199 -17.93 8.90 -2.75
N GLN A 200 -17.72 9.91 -3.61
CA GLN A 200 -16.65 9.91 -4.60
C GLN A 200 -15.25 9.91 -3.95
N ASN A 201 -15.15 10.35 -2.69
CA ASN A 201 -13.91 10.44 -1.94
C ASN A 201 -13.83 9.43 -0.77
N ASN A 202 -14.80 8.52 -0.66
CA ASN A 202 -14.92 7.56 0.45
C ASN A 202 -14.58 6.11 0.05
N ASP A 203 -13.79 5.89 -1.01
CA ASP A 203 -13.29 4.53 -1.28
C ASP A 203 -12.27 4.08 -0.23
N GLY A 204 -12.32 2.81 0.15
CA GLY A 204 -11.55 2.30 1.27
C GLY A 204 -10.05 2.42 1.11
N GLN A 205 -9.54 2.30 -0.12
CA GLN A 205 -8.13 2.45 -0.40
C GLN A 205 -7.67 3.87 -0.11
N LYS A 206 -8.39 4.87 -0.64
CA LYS A 206 -8.14 6.29 -0.40
C LYS A 206 -8.23 6.65 1.08
N LEU A 207 -9.24 6.16 1.80
CA LEU A 207 -9.41 6.46 3.22
C LEU A 207 -8.27 5.93 4.09
N LEU A 208 -7.85 4.68 3.88
CA LEU A 208 -6.72 4.09 4.62
C LEU A 208 -5.41 4.78 4.25
N LYS A 209 -5.19 5.08 2.97
CA LYS A 209 -4.02 5.82 2.48
C LYS A 209 -3.90 7.21 3.13
N ALA A 210 -5.02 7.94 3.23
CA ALA A 210 -5.04 9.24 3.89
C ALA A 210 -4.66 9.17 5.39
N ILE A 211 -4.90 8.03 6.05
CA ILE A 211 -4.48 7.82 7.45
C ILE A 211 -2.98 7.59 7.57
N SER A 212 -2.35 6.91 6.60
CA SER A 212 -0.90 6.68 6.62
C SER A 212 -0.10 7.91 6.19
N GLU A 213 -0.61 8.73 5.26
CA GLU A 213 0.15 9.82 4.62
C GLU A 213 0.24 11.14 5.41
N VAL A 214 -0.42 11.24 6.56
CA VAL A 214 -0.33 12.42 7.42
C VAL A 214 0.93 12.40 8.30
N THR A 215 1.30 13.54 8.86
CA THR A 215 2.33 13.61 9.91
C THR A 215 1.96 12.67 11.07
N ASN A 216 2.90 11.81 11.48
CA ASN A 216 2.67 10.72 12.43
C ASN A 216 1.60 9.68 12.01
N GLY A 217 1.30 9.58 10.71
CA GLY A 217 0.51 8.48 10.16
C GLY A 217 1.21 7.14 10.33
N ILE A 218 0.43 6.06 10.43
CA ILE A 218 0.93 4.71 10.70
C ILE A 218 1.21 3.93 9.42
N ASP A 219 2.20 3.06 9.47
CA ASP A 219 2.42 2.03 8.45
C ASP A 219 1.36 0.94 8.56
N MET A 220 1.01 0.34 7.43
CA MET A 220 0.00 -0.71 7.33
C MET A 220 0.42 -1.77 6.31
N ARG A 221 0.20 -3.05 6.62
CA ARG A 221 0.43 -4.17 5.70
C ARG A 221 -0.59 -5.28 5.85
N TRP A 222 -0.67 -6.13 4.83
CA TRP A 222 -1.53 -7.31 4.76
C TRP A 222 -0.67 -8.55 4.69
N VAL A 223 -0.68 -9.36 5.75
CA VAL A 223 0.18 -10.54 5.86
C VAL A 223 -0.65 -11.81 5.74
N PRO A 224 -0.58 -12.54 4.62
CA PRO A 224 -1.27 -13.81 4.48
C PRO A 224 -0.62 -14.88 5.36
N TYR A 225 -1.42 -15.78 5.89
CA TYR A 225 -0.97 -16.91 6.68
C TYR A 225 -1.96 -18.09 6.60
N MET A 226 -1.46 -19.30 6.81
CA MET A 226 -2.32 -20.48 6.94
C MET A 226 -3.00 -20.46 8.31
N ALA A 227 -4.32 -20.26 8.34
CA ALA A 227 -5.12 -20.32 9.55
C ALA A 227 -5.33 -21.77 10.01
N ASP A 228 -5.44 -22.67 9.05
CA ASP A 228 -5.40 -24.11 9.22
C ASP A 228 -4.82 -24.77 7.95
N LYS A 229 -4.96 -26.08 7.78
CA LYS A 229 -4.42 -26.82 6.63
C LYS A 229 -5.08 -26.48 5.28
N SER A 230 -6.23 -25.80 5.31
CA SER A 230 -7.11 -25.55 4.16
C SER A 230 -7.56 -24.10 4.02
N HIS A 231 -7.34 -23.24 5.03
CA HIS A 231 -7.76 -21.84 4.97
C HIS A 231 -6.58 -20.90 5.08
N VAL A 232 -6.50 -19.95 4.15
CA VAL A 232 -5.64 -18.78 4.23
C VAL A 232 -6.44 -17.62 4.82
N ARG A 233 -5.82 -16.91 5.75
CA ARG A 233 -6.31 -15.63 6.26
C ARG A 233 -5.26 -14.55 6.05
N VAL A 234 -5.67 -13.30 6.15
CA VAL A 234 -4.82 -12.13 5.95
C VAL A 234 -4.87 -11.27 7.21
N ARG A 235 -3.74 -11.13 7.91
CA ARG A 235 -3.65 -10.21 9.05
C ARG A 235 -3.44 -8.80 8.56
N PHE A 236 -4.26 -7.87 9.06
CA PHE A 236 -3.97 -6.45 8.95
C PHE A 236 -2.98 -6.07 10.07
N GLU A 237 -1.73 -5.80 9.72
CA GLU A 237 -0.69 -5.38 10.66
C GLU A 237 -0.41 -3.89 10.47
N ALA A 238 -0.24 -3.16 11.57
CA ALA A 238 -0.06 -1.72 11.50
C ALA A 238 0.72 -1.18 12.70
N GLY A 239 1.40 -0.06 12.49
CA GLY A 239 2.06 0.70 13.55
C GLY A 239 1.07 1.29 14.57
N THR A 240 1.62 1.77 15.68
CA THR A 240 0.88 2.39 16.79
C THR A 240 0.97 3.91 16.73
N ASP A 241 0.12 4.63 17.47
CA ASP A 241 0.21 6.09 17.54
C ASP A 241 1.56 6.59 18.11
N SER A 242 2.25 5.78 18.96
CA SER A 242 3.56 6.11 19.54
C SER A 242 4.76 5.59 18.75
N GLU A 243 4.55 4.53 17.97
CA GLU A 243 5.54 3.89 17.11
C GLU A 243 4.87 3.66 15.76
N PRO A 244 4.89 4.66 14.86
CA PRO A 244 4.10 4.62 13.64
C PRO A 244 4.57 3.56 12.65
N TYR A 245 5.81 3.11 12.75
CA TYR A 245 6.33 2.03 11.93
C TYR A 245 5.79 0.68 12.39
N ILE A 246 5.66 -0.27 11.47
CA ILE A 246 5.33 -1.65 11.85
C ILE A 246 6.45 -2.19 12.72
N GLY A 247 6.09 -2.60 13.94
CA GLY A 247 7.03 -3.14 14.90
C GLY A 247 7.59 -4.48 14.44
N GLN A 248 8.92 -4.61 14.46
CA GLN A 248 9.58 -5.88 14.19
C GLN A 248 9.60 -6.75 15.45
N ARG A 249 9.32 -8.04 15.29
CA ARG A 249 9.49 -9.04 16.34
C ARG A 249 10.85 -9.71 16.18
N GLY A 250 11.63 -9.78 17.26
CA GLY A 250 12.90 -10.51 17.28
C GLY A 250 14.12 -9.66 16.90
N ILE A 251 15.23 -10.34 16.63
CA ILE A 251 16.49 -9.72 16.24
C ILE A 251 16.45 -9.46 14.73
N PRO A 252 16.81 -8.26 14.25
CA PRO A 252 16.88 -7.96 12.83
C PRO A 252 17.79 -8.92 12.07
N PHE A 253 17.36 -9.33 10.87
CA PHE A 253 18.17 -10.18 10.01
C PHE A 253 19.43 -9.46 9.54
N GLY A 254 20.52 -10.22 9.41
CA GLY A 254 21.81 -9.74 8.92
C GLY A 254 22.01 -10.11 7.45
N PHE A 255 22.14 -9.10 6.60
CA PHE A 255 22.69 -9.23 5.26
C PHE A 255 24.16 -8.80 5.25
N HIS A 256 24.96 -9.48 4.45
CA HIS A 256 26.36 -9.20 4.23
C HIS A 256 26.61 -9.12 2.74
N SER A 257 27.33 -8.07 2.33
CA SER A 257 27.79 -7.88 0.96
C SER A 257 29.22 -7.36 0.95
N PHE A 258 30.09 -8.06 0.24
CA PHE A 258 31.49 -7.71 0.06
C PHE A 258 31.96 -8.17 -1.32
N ARG A 259 33.14 -7.68 -1.73
CA ARG A 259 33.69 -8.05 -3.03
C ARG A 259 33.91 -9.57 -3.13
N GLY A 260 33.11 -10.23 -3.96
CA GLY A 260 33.22 -11.67 -4.21
C GLY A 260 32.36 -12.57 -3.32
N GLY A 261 31.46 -12.03 -2.49
CA GLY A 261 30.55 -12.86 -1.71
C GLY A 261 29.58 -12.09 -0.81
N GLY A 262 28.85 -12.86 0.02
CA GLY A 262 27.77 -12.36 0.85
C GLY A 262 26.47 -13.14 0.63
N ASN A 263 25.50 -12.98 1.53
CA ASN A 263 24.13 -13.48 1.35
C ASN A 263 23.22 -12.42 0.68
N LEU A 264 23.77 -11.24 0.37
CA LEU A 264 23.14 -10.18 -0.42
C LEU A 264 24.06 -9.80 -1.59
N SER A 265 23.74 -10.29 -2.78
CA SER A 265 24.48 -10.04 -4.02
C SER A 265 23.90 -8.87 -4.81
N ASP A 266 24.56 -8.53 -5.91
CA ASP A 266 24.10 -7.53 -6.89
C ASP A 266 23.68 -6.19 -6.28
N ILE A 267 24.46 -5.73 -5.28
CA ILE A 267 24.19 -4.46 -4.61
C ILE A 267 24.20 -3.32 -5.62
N LYS A 268 23.10 -2.58 -5.64
CA LYS A 268 22.94 -1.32 -6.37
C LYS A 268 22.72 -0.20 -5.38
N VAL A 269 23.34 0.94 -5.65
CA VAL A 269 23.20 2.16 -4.85
C VAL A 269 22.75 3.27 -5.79
N ALA A 270 21.49 3.65 -5.69
CA ALA A 270 20.93 4.79 -6.41
C ALA A 270 21.15 6.06 -5.58
N HIS A 271 21.59 7.14 -6.22
CA HIS A 271 21.78 8.44 -5.57
C HIS A 271 20.74 9.44 -6.08
N GLN A 272 20.17 10.22 -5.17
CA GLN A 272 19.21 11.29 -5.48
C GLN A 272 19.68 12.60 -4.84
N GLY A 273 19.67 13.68 -5.63
CA GLY A 273 19.95 15.03 -5.12
C GLY A 273 18.86 15.56 -4.20
N ALA A 274 19.19 16.56 -3.38
CA ALA A 274 18.23 17.19 -2.49
C ALA A 274 17.20 18.05 -3.26
N THR A 275 15.98 18.13 -2.74
CA THR A 275 14.98 19.16 -3.11
C THR A 275 14.80 20.10 -1.92
N MET A 276 15.17 21.36 -2.09
CA MET A 276 15.26 22.33 -0.99
C MET A 276 13.98 23.15 -0.81
N ARG A 277 13.03 23.05 -1.73
CA ARG A 277 11.76 23.77 -1.66
C ARG A 277 10.60 22.97 -2.23
N VAL A 278 9.48 22.99 -1.52
CA VAL A 278 8.23 22.34 -1.92
C VAL A 278 7.10 23.37 -1.90
N TYR A 279 6.33 23.43 -2.99
CA TYR A 279 5.08 24.17 -3.09
C TYR A 279 3.90 23.19 -2.99
N GLY A 280 3.08 23.32 -1.95
CA GLY A 280 1.88 22.51 -1.76
C GLY A 280 0.61 23.25 -2.12
N THR A 281 -0.32 22.58 -2.79
CA THR A 281 -1.68 23.10 -3.04
C THR A 281 -2.76 22.14 -2.55
N GLY A 282 -3.84 22.69 -1.99
CA GLY A 282 -4.95 21.97 -1.38
C GLY A 282 -6.30 22.20 -2.05
N ALA A 283 -7.37 22.09 -1.28
CA ALA A 283 -8.72 22.40 -1.73
C ALA A 283 -8.86 23.88 -2.16
N GLY A 284 -9.81 24.14 -3.05
CA GLY A 284 -10.13 25.47 -3.58
C GLY A 284 -10.12 25.49 -5.11
N HIS A 285 -10.67 26.57 -5.67
CA HIS A 285 -10.73 26.77 -7.12
C HIS A 285 -9.99 28.06 -7.49
N GLU A 286 -9.24 28.00 -8.59
CA GLU A 286 -8.54 29.14 -9.16
C GLU A 286 -7.68 29.89 -8.11
N GLU A 287 -7.90 31.19 -7.94
CA GLU A 287 -7.14 32.05 -7.01
C GLU A 287 -7.43 31.75 -5.53
N ALA A 288 -8.50 31.01 -5.22
CA ALA A 288 -8.88 30.63 -3.87
C ALA A 288 -8.28 29.27 -3.44
N MET A 289 -7.33 28.71 -4.19
CA MET A 289 -6.63 27.49 -3.79
C MET A 289 -5.81 27.70 -2.52
N LEU A 290 -5.96 26.78 -1.57
CA LEU A 290 -5.10 26.71 -0.40
C LEU A 290 -3.67 26.39 -0.84
N CYS A 291 -2.70 27.17 -0.39
CA CYS A 291 -1.30 27.03 -0.77
C CYS A 291 -0.38 27.11 0.45
N HIS A 292 0.73 26.36 0.43
CA HIS A 292 1.82 26.47 1.41
C HIS A 292 3.18 26.30 0.74
N LYS A 293 4.20 26.97 1.25
CA LYS A 293 5.59 26.83 0.81
C LYS A 293 6.45 26.36 1.98
N SER A 294 7.18 25.26 1.79
CA SER A 294 8.18 24.79 2.73
C SER A 294 9.57 24.89 2.10
N GLU A 295 10.59 25.35 2.84
CA GLU A 295 11.97 25.43 2.33
C GLU A 295 13.07 25.19 3.38
N ASP A 296 14.17 24.59 2.93
CA ASP A 296 15.44 24.43 3.65
C ASP A 296 16.61 24.75 2.72
N LEU A 297 17.10 26.00 2.76
CA LEU A 297 18.11 26.51 1.84
C LEU A 297 19.55 26.35 2.35
N ARG A 298 19.78 25.53 3.39
CA ARG A 298 21.12 25.38 4.00
C ARG A 298 22.16 24.90 2.97
N LEU A 299 21.78 23.96 2.11
CA LEU A 299 22.64 23.41 1.06
C LEU A 299 22.92 24.40 -0.09
N CYS A 300 22.09 25.43 -0.25
CA CYS A 300 22.31 26.48 -1.25
C CYS A 300 23.28 27.56 -0.76
N SER A 301 23.67 27.52 0.52
CA SER A 301 24.46 28.57 1.18
C SER A 301 25.81 28.07 1.69
N THR A 302 26.23 26.85 1.31
CA THR A 302 27.55 26.29 1.63
C THR A 302 28.66 26.93 0.80
N GLN A 303 29.92 26.70 1.19
CA GLN A 303 31.09 27.20 0.44
C GLN A 303 31.15 26.63 -0.99
N ASP A 304 30.68 25.40 -1.17
CA ASP A 304 30.40 24.77 -2.45
C ASP A 304 28.88 24.51 -2.52
N PRO A 305 28.07 25.47 -3.00
CA PRO A 305 26.62 25.41 -2.90
C PRO A 305 26.00 24.48 -3.93
N LEU A 306 24.96 23.74 -3.51
CA LEU A 306 24.10 23.02 -4.44
C LEU A 306 23.14 24.00 -5.14
N PRO A 307 22.78 23.76 -6.42
CA PRO A 307 21.72 24.52 -7.08
C PRO A 307 20.39 24.31 -6.35
N LEU A 308 19.57 25.36 -6.31
CA LEU A 308 18.21 25.26 -5.78
C LEU A 308 17.38 24.32 -6.66
N ILE A 309 16.88 23.24 -6.07
CA ILE A 309 15.92 22.32 -6.68
C ILE A 309 14.58 22.48 -5.98
N GLU A 310 13.51 22.56 -6.78
CA GLU A 310 12.14 22.85 -6.32
C GLU A 310 11.17 21.78 -6.83
N MET A 311 10.10 21.52 -6.08
CA MET A 311 9.02 20.64 -6.50
C MET A 311 7.64 21.18 -6.11
N ALA A 312 6.58 20.68 -6.75
CA ALA A 312 5.20 20.97 -6.41
C ALA A 312 4.44 19.68 -6.07
N LYS A 313 3.51 19.75 -5.11
CA LYS A 313 2.60 18.67 -4.72
C LYS A 313 1.19 19.23 -4.53
N SER A 314 0.18 18.47 -4.91
CA SER A 314 -1.21 18.89 -4.83
C SER A 314 -2.13 17.77 -4.37
N ASN A 315 -3.15 18.12 -3.58
CA ASN A 315 -4.25 17.20 -3.26
C ASN A 315 -5.51 17.99 -2.89
N SER A 316 -6.62 17.75 -3.60
CA SER A 316 -7.90 18.42 -3.35
C SER A 316 -8.54 18.06 -2.01
N ASP A 317 -8.11 16.96 -1.38
CA ASP A 317 -8.61 16.52 -0.07
C ASP A 317 -7.94 17.26 1.10
N TRP A 318 -6.94 18.11 0.84
CA TRP A 318 -6.35 18.96 1.88
C TRP A 318 -7.22 20.20 2.08
N GLU A 319 -8.33 20.01 2.78
CA GLU A 319 -9.41 20.98 2.92
C GLU A 319 -9.14 22.13 3.91
N THR A 320 -7.97 22.15 4.56
CA THR A 320 -7.61 23.23 5.49
C THR A 320 -6.18 23.71 5.25
N PRO A 321 -5.87 25.00 5.52
CA PRO A 321 -4.51 25.51 5.43
C PRO A 321 -3.50 24.69 6.26
N ALA A 322 -3.92 24.22 7.43
CA ALA A 322 -3.09 23.40 8.32
C ALA A 322 -2.77 22.02 7.71
N LEU A 323 -3.70 21.39 7.00
CA LEU A 323 -3.45 20.13 6.28
C LEU A 323 -2.45 20.35 5.14
N VAL A 324 -2.64 21.39 4.32
CA VAL A 324 -1.70 21.70 3.23
C VAL A 324 -0.29 21.94 3.78
N ALA A 325 -0.17 22.74 4.84
CA ALA A 325 1.12 22.99 5.49
C ALA A 325 1.76 21.70 6.00
N SER A 326 1.01 20.89 6.74
CA SER A 326 1.50 19.64 7.32
C SER A 326 2.00 18.65 6.26
N HIS A 327 1.28 18.47 5.15
CA HIS A 327 1.73 17.58 4.07
C HIS A 327 2.93 18.14 3.32
N THR A 328 2.95 19.43 3.04
CA THR A 328 4.07 20.08 2.33
C THR A 328 5.36 20.03 3.15
N ASP A 329 5.28 20.31 4.45
CA ASP A 329 6.42 20.23 5.37
C ASP A 329 6.93 18.79 5.51
N ALA A 330 6.03 17.81 5.55
CA ALA A 330 6.40 16.39 5.57
C ALA A 330 7.14 15.97 4.31
N VAL A 331 6.70 16.42 3.12
CA VAL A 331 7.40 16.16 1.86
C VAL A 331 8.81 16.75 1.93
N LEU A 332 8.95 18.04 2.28
CA LEU A 332 10.28 18.68 2.36
C LEU A 332 11.21 17.95 3.32
N ASP A 333 10.73 17.58 4.52
CA ASP A 333 11.57 16.89 5.52
C ASP A 333 12.21 15.62 4.97
N THR A 334 11.53 14.98 4.02
CA THR A 334 11.93 13.72 3.42
C THR A 334 12.94 13.89 2.26
N VAL A 335 12.88 15.00 1.52
CA VAL A 335 13.70 15.21 0.31
C VAL A 335 14.76 16.31 0.43
N LYS A 336 14.82 17.04 1.55
CA LYS A 336 15.73 18.20 1.75
C LYS A 336 17.22 17.88 1.86
N SER A 337 17.61 16.61 1.80
CA SER A 337 19.01 16.17 1.86
C SER A 337 19.29 15.18 0.75
N PRO A 338 20.53 15.07 0.24
CA PRO A 338 20.88 14.01 -0.69
C PRO A 338 20.58 12.64 -0.07
N LEU A 339 20.00 11.76 -0.87
CA LEU A 339 19.56 10.43 -0.44
C LEU A 339 20.30 9.36 -1.23
N VAL A 340 20.47 8.20 -0.60
CA VAL A 340 20.86 6.96 -1.27
C VAL A 340 19.82 5.89 -1.01
N GLN A 341 19.54 5.11 -2.03
CA GLN A 341 18.69 3.93 -1.94
C GLN A 341 19.50 2.69 -2.30
N ILE A 342 19.50 1.72 -1.40
CA ILE A 342 20.26 0.48 -1.55
C ILE A 342 19.27 -0.61 -1.96
N SER A 343 19.68 -1.45 -2.91
CA SER A 343 19.01 -2.70 -3.24
C SER A 343 20.02 -3.82 -3.47
N GLY A 344 19.55 -5.06 -3.45
CA GLY A 344 20.34 -6.25 -3.75
C GLY A 344 19.46 -7.46 -4.00
N VAL A 345 20.09 -8.61 -4.13
CA VAL A 345 19.43 -9.90 -4.37
C VAL A 345 19.85 -10.90 -3.30
N TYR A 346 18.89 -11.61 -2.71
CA TYR A 346 19.16 -12.76 -1.87
C TYR A 346 18.40 -13.99 -2.39
N HIS A 347 18.79 -15.18 -1.95
CA HIS A 347 18.18 -16.43 -2.42
C HIS A 347 17.44 -17.15 -1.30
N LEU A 348 16.19 -17.55 -1.55
CA LEU A 348 15.35 -18.28 -0.58
C LEU A 348 15.95 -19.62 -0.18
N ARG A 349 16.79 -20.23 -1.03
CA ARG A 349 17.48 -21.49 -0.71
C ARG A 349 18.73 -21.30 0.14
N ASP A 350 19.19 -20.07 0.36
CA ASP A 350 20.25 -19.81 1.31
C ASP A 350 19.70 -19.89 2.74
N LYS A 351 20.19 -20.86 3.50
CA LYS A 351 19.82 -21.07 4.91
C LYS A 351 20.23 -19.92 5.85
N TYR A 352 21.10 -19.03 5.38
CA TYR A 352 21.54 -17.84 6.10
C TYR A 352 20.81 -16.57 5.65
N ALA A 353 19.87 -16.69 4.70
CA ALA A 353 18.99 -15.61 4.28
C ALA A 353 17.57 -15.80 4.84
N PRO A 354 16.80 -14.71 4.99
CA PRO A 354 15.43 -14.78 5.51
C PRO A 354 14.53 -15.63 4.60
N GLN A 355 13.70 -16.47 5.22
CA GLN A 355 12.69 -17.24 4.50
C GLN A 355 11.40 -16.44 4.32
N ILE A 356 10.55 -16.88 3.38
CA ILE A 356 9.18 -16.35 3.28
C ILE A 356 8.46 -16.56 4.61
N GLY A 357 7.81 -15.51 5.11
CA GLY A 357 7.16 -15.52 6.43
C GLY A 357 8.00 -14.91 7.56
N GLU A 358 9.31 -14.74 7.36
CA GLU A 358 10.22 -14.20 8.37
C GLU A 358 10.55 -12.73 8.14
N LEU A 359 10.56 -12.29 6.88
CA LEU A 359 10.82 -10.92 6.48
C LEU A 359 9.71 -10.43 5.55
N TYR A 360 9.21 -9.24 5.83
CA TYR A 360 8.25 -8.52 5.00
C TYR A 360 8.68 -7.07 4.83
N PRO A 361 8.18 -6.37 3.79
CA PRO A 361 8.23 -4.92 3.74
C PRO A 361 7.79 -4.31 5.07
N GLY A 362 8.55 -3.30 5.50
CA GLY A 362 8.41 -2.65 6.80
C GLY A 362 9.32 -3.17 7.89
N ASP A 363 9.82 -4.39 7.77
CA ASP A 363 10.78 -4.91 8.74
C ASP A 363 12.14 -4.22 8.58
N VAL A 364 12.94 -4.23 9.65
CA VAL A 364 14.28 -3.64 9.64
C VAL A 364 15.32 -4.74 9.59
N VAL A 365 16.41 -4.51 8.88
CA VAL A 365 17.55 -5.43 8.74
C VAL A 365 18.86 -4.69 8.95
N ASP A 366 19.91 -5.44 9.28
CA ASP A 366 21.27 -4.95 9.29
C ASP A 366 21.96 -5.38 8.01
N VAL A 367 22.39 -4.43 7.18
CA VAL A 367 23.14 -4.70 5.94
C VAL A 367 24.58 -4.28 6.14
N THR A 368 25.48 -5.25 6.26
CA THR A 368 26.92 -5.03 6.28
C THR A 368 27.41 -4.90 4.85
N ILE A 369 27.92 -3.72 4.50
CA ILE A 369 28.51 -3.46 3.17
C ILE A 369 29.99 -3.16 3.37
N GLU A 370 30.84 -3.89 2.64
CA GLU A 370 32.30 -3.73 2.67
C GLU A 370 32.84 -3.48 1.26
N ASP A 371 33.83 -2.60 1.16
CA ASP A 371 34.59 -2.29 -0.05
C ASP A 371 33.73 -1.82 -1.26
N PHE A 372 32.57 -1.22 -1.00
CA PHE A 372 31.74 -0.63 -2.04
C PHE A 372 32.30 0.74 -2.50
N PRO A 373 32.44 1.01 -3.81
CA PRO A 373 33.16 2.19 -4.29
C PRO A 373 32.62 3.56 -3.84
N SER A 374 31.30 3.69 -3.68
CA SER A 374 30.63 4.96 -3.34
C SER A 374 29.92 4.96 -1.99
N LEU A 375 30.15 3.95 -1.14
CA LEU A 375 29.57 3.88 0.20
C LEU A 375 30.65 3.51 1.23
N PRO A 376 30.67 4.14 2.42
CA PRO A 376 31.56 3.73 3.51
C PRO A 376 31.32 2.27 3.94
N SER A 377 32.39 1.54 4.24
CA SER A 377 32.28 0.20 4.83
C SER A 377 31.72 0.29 6.25
N ARG A 378 30.51 -0.23 6.49
CA ARG A 378 29.83 -0.27 7.80
C ARG A 378 28.57 -1.14 7.76
N ILE A 379 27.94 -1.26 8.93
CA ILE A 379 26.59 -1.81 9.07
C ILE A 379 25.57 -0.68 8.86
N TYR A 380 24.63 -0.91 7.95
CA TYR A 380 23.50 -0.04 7.67
C TYR A 380 22.24 -0.69 8.25
N ARG A 381 21.61 -0.03 9.22
CA ARG A 381 20.27 -0.41 9.70
C ARG A 381 19.25 0.12 8.70
N LEU A 382 18.67 -0.75 7.89
CA LEU A 382 17.80 -0.39 6.77
C LEU A 382 16.40 -1.00 6.95
N ARG A 383 15.37 -0.25 6.58
CA ARG A 383 14.00 -0.76 6.49
C ARG A 383 13.75 -1.30 5.09
N VAL A 384 13.07 -2.44 5.00
CA VAL A 384 12.67 -3.03 3.73
C VAL A 384 11.52 -2.22 3.15
N ALA A 385 11.73 -1.59 2.00
CA ALA A 385 10.68 -0.89 1.27
C ALA A 385 9.85 -1.88 0.45
N GLU A 386 10.55 -2.77 -0.26
CA GLU A 386 9.94 -3.64 -1.26
C GLU A 386 10.75 -4.94 -1.44
N MET A 387 10.04 -6.00 -1.79
CA MET A 387 10.58 -7.31 -2.16
C MET A 387 9.93 -7.77 -3.47
N ARG A 388 10.71 -8.21 -4.44
CA ARG A 388 10.23 -8.73 -5.72
C ARG A 388 10.90 -10.05 -6.07
N GLY A 389 10.22 -10.89 -6.83
CA GLY A 389 10.80 -12.12 -7.34
C GLY A 389 9.95 -12.74 -8.44
N ASP A 390 10.35 -13.93 -8.84
CA ASP A 390 9.66 -14.73 -9.85
C ASP A 390 9.56 -16.20 -9.41
N SER A 391 9.42 -17.12 -10.36
CA SER A 391 9.39 -18.55 -10.09
C SER A 391 10.75 -19.17 -9.73
N SER A 392 11.84 -18.38 -9.73
CA SER A 392 13.15 -18.77 -9.21
C SER A 392 13.23 -18.60 -7.68
N ASP A 393 14.39 -18.89 -7.08
CA ASP A 393 14.62 -18.63 -5.66
C ASP A 393 15.20 -17.24 -5.37
N ALA A 394 15.46 -16.42 -6.39
CA ALA A 394 16.02 -15.08 -6.24
C ALA A 394 14.95 -14.08 -5.81
N VAL A 395 15.29 -13.24 -4.83
CA VAL A 395 14.47 -12.15 -4.32
C VAL A 395 15.25 -10.86 -4.40
N GLU A 396 14.78 -9.94 -5.23
CA GLU A 396 15.24 -8.57 -5.22
C GLU A 396 14.65 -7.86 -4.00
N ILE A 397 15.52 -7.22 -3.21
CA ILE A 397 15.11 -6.45 -2.04
C ILE A 397 15.56 -5.00 -2.21
N LEU A 398 14.62 -4.10 -1.97
CA LEU A 398 14.82 -2.65 -2.01
C LEU A 398 14.60 -2.11 -0.60
N PHE A 399 15.53 -1.26 -0.15
CA PHE A 399 15.44 -0.62 1.15
C PHE A 399 14.92 0.81 1.04
N ASP A 400 14.37 1.33 2.13
CA ASP A 400 14.01 2.74 2.24
C ASP A 400 15.23 3.61 1.98
N PRO A 401 15.08 4.74 1.26
CA PRO A 401 16.17 5.67 1.09
C PRO A 401 16.62 6.25 2.42
N ILE A 402 17.94 6.33 2.59
CA ILE A 402 18.58 6.97 3.74
C ILE A 402 19.28 8.24 3.28
N LYS A 403 19.57 9.14 4.23
CA LYS A 403 20.49 10.24 3.96
C LYS A 403 21.81 9.69 3.47
N ASP A 404 22.34 10.29 2.40
CA ASP A 404 23.61 9.88 1.83
C ASP A 404 24.70 9.96 2.92
N PRO A 405 25.34 8.82 3.26
CA PRO A 405 26.24 8.73 4.39
C PRO A 405 27.55 9.49 4.19
N ILE A 406 27.83 9.96 2.97
CA ILE A 406 29.00 10.81 2.68
C ILE A 406 28.74 12.25 3.15
N TYR A 407 27.49 12.70 3.11
CA TYR A 407 27.10 14.07 3.45
C TYR A 407 26.36 14.16 4.80
N SER A 408 26.23 13.03 5.51
CA SER A 408 25.48 12.89 6.78
C SER A 408 26.25 13.34 8.01
#